data_AF-A0A024TCJ0-F1
#
_entry.id   AF-A0A024TCJ0-F1
#
_cell.length_a   1.000
_cell.length_b   1.000
_cell.length_c   1.000
_cell.angle_alpha   90.00
_cell.angle_beta   90.00
_cell.angle_gamma   90.00
#
_symmetry.space_group_name_H-M   'P 1'
#
loop_
_entity.id
_entity.type
_entity.pdbx_description
1 polymer ?
#
loop_
_entity_poly.entity_id
_entity_poly.type
_entity_poly.pdbx_seq_one_letter_code
_entity_poly.pdbx_strand_id
1 'polypeptide(L)'
;MQGGFEYASQPRSVAVKRSKYRDPSAPGSNNDKGQNLMYDRRIVRGSTYAKPPAVVEQAASPVRPRLPKKKAQEVDPVHSNRPPTPPPMDGRQHMDIQTDNYLEELTDKVPEADVETQTEAFMDQLPVPLFVPQKTGVDATTQIELGDLFDFDLEVAPILEVLVGKTLEVSVMEVLEEDEVQELRTRQEIFEQARNAELAEVQRLEAEAKRKQDEKTRRLEEEKARVVAQADLQEKLAARSFAKHYLADLHTSVFSSLVTTGHFQDPMEKDVSEAFMPYLIQRACVNVEQIAFSRALAEALVDEAIHKTTSSFDPVRVVVSPPNPTSSV
;
A
#
# COMPACT_ATOMS: atom_id res chain seq x y z
N MET A 1 -3.75 -11.23 -27.63
CA MET A 1 -3.91 -10.21 -26.55
C MET A 1 -5.29 -10.46 -25.96
N GLN A 2 -5.46 -11.26 -24.89
CA GLN A 2 -5.11 -11.00 -23.48
C GLN A 2 -5.80 -9.70 -23.00
N GLY A 3 -6.77 -9.69 -22.07
CA GLY A 3 -7.36 -10.76 -21.26
C GLY A 3 -8.76 -10.40 -20.77
N GLY A 4 -9.59 -11.41 -20.52
CA GLY A 4 -10.88 -11.26 -19.86
C GLY A 4 -10.69 -11.04 -18.36
N PHE A 5 -11.45 -10.12 -17.79
CA PHE A 5 -11.50 -9.91 -16.34
C PHE A 5 -12.19 -11.10 -15.67
N GLU A 6 -11.40 -11.99 -15.06
CA GLU A 6 -11.90 -13.07 -14.21
C GLU A 6 -11.84 -12.60 -12.75
N TYR A 7 -13.00 -12.41 -12.12
CA TYR A 7 -13.13 -12.07 -10.71
C TYR A 7 -13.49 -13.34 -9.92
N ALA A 8 -12.57 -13.83 -9.10
CA ALA A 8 -12.78 -14.97 -8.21
C ALA A 8 -12.58 -14.56 -6.74
N SER A 9 -13.62 -14.71 -5.93
CA SER A 9 -13.55 -14.50 -4.47
C SER A 9 -13.85 -15.81 -3.74
N GLN A 10 -12.98 -16.22 -2.82
CA GLN A 10 -13.19 -17.44 -2.02
C GLN A 10 -14.42 -17.27 -1.09
N PRO A 11 -15.24 -18.31 -0.91
CA PRO A 11 -16.39 -18.25 -0.02
C PRO A 11 -15.92 -18.11 1.43
N ARG A 12 -16.31 -17.01 2.09
CA ARG A 12 -16.01 -16.74 3.50
C ARG A 12 -17.28 -16.85 4.31
N SER A 13 -17.25 -17.64 5.38
CA SER A 13 -18.41 -17.82 6.26
C SER A 13 -18.79 -16.51 6.97
N VAL A 14 -20.09 -16.26 7.07
CA VAL A 14 -20.65 -15.08 7.73
C VAL A 14 -20.37 -15.18 9.23
N ALA A 15 -19.45 -14.35 9.74
CA ALA A 15 -19.21 -14.26 11.18
C ALA A 15 -20.45 -13.66 11.87
N VAL A 16 -21.19 -14.47 12.63
CA VAL A 16 -22.47 -14.12 13.29
C VAL A 16 -22.31 -13.21 14.53
N LYS A 17 -21.11 -12.78 14.89
CA LYS A 17 -20.91 -11.98 16.12
C LYS A 17 -20.47 -10.54 15.80
N ARG A 18 -21.43 -9.60 15.83
CA ARG A 18 -21.12 -8.17 16.01
C ARG A 18 -20.72 -7.97 17.48
N SER A 19 -19.50 -7.49 17.73
CA SER A 19 -19.11 -7.05 19.08
C SER A 19 -19.90 -5.78 19.44
N LYS A 20 -20.42 -5.73 20.67
CA LYS A 20 -21.23 -4.61 21.18
C LYS A 20 -20.41 -3.42 21.68
N TYR A 21 -19.08 -3.51 21.73
CA TYR A 21 -18.20 -2.45 22.21
C TYR A 21 -16.98 -2.27 21.31
N ARG A 22 -16.53 -1.01 21.20
CA ARG A 22 -15.36 -0.58 20.44
C ARG A 22 -14.12 -0.71 21.31
N ASP A 23 -13.16 -1.51 20.86
CA ASP A 23 -11.89 -1.75 21.53
C ASP A 23 -10.86 -0.69 21.10
N PRO A 24 -10.25 0.10 22.01
CA PRO A 24 -9.37 1.21 21.65
C PRO A 24 -7.95 0.80 21.20
N SER A 25 -7.60 -0.49 21.26
CA SER A 25 -6.25 -0.99 20.90
C SER A 25 -6.18 -1.70 19.53
N ALA A 26 -7.23 -1.66 18.72
CA ALA A 26 -7.22 -2.24 17.38
C ALA A 26 -6.66 -1.23 16.34
N PRO A 27 -5.75 -1.63 15.43
CA PRO A 27 -5.29 -0.75 14.36
C PRO A 27 -6.49 -0.30 13.53
N GLY A 28 -6.56 1.02 13.28
CA GLY A 28 -7.54 1.75 12.47
C GLY A 28 -8.73 0.92 11.98
N SER A 29 -9.85 0.99 12.71
CA SER A 29 -11.10 0.38 12.30
C SER A 29 -11.44 0.81 10.87
N ASN A 30 -11.29 -0.14 9.94
CA ASN A 30 -11.78 -0.11 8.58
C ASN A 30 -13.28 0.23 8.58
N ASN A 31 -13.60 1.52 8.59
CA ASN A 31 -14.89 2.03 8.18
C ASN A 31 -15.06 1.91 6.66
N ASP A 32 -14.00 1.56 5.93
CA ASP A 32 -14.00 1.07 4.56
C ASP A 32 -14.34 -0.43 4.46
N LYS A 33 -15.28 -0.89 5.30
CA LYS A 33 -16.03 -2.10 4.93
C LYS A 33 -16.91 -1.68 3.77
N GLY A 34 -16.39 -1.87 2.56
CA GLY A 34 -17.01 -1.50 1.29
C GLY A 34 -18.52 -1.52 1.41
N GLN A 35 -19.11 -0.32 1.51
CA GLN A 35 -20.54 -0.19 1.42
C GLN A 35 -20.90 -0.77 0.05
N ASN A 36 -21.66 -1.85 0.05
CA ASN A 36 -22.17 -2.42 -1.18
C ASN A 36 -22.73 -1.27 -2.03
N LEU A 37 -22.28 -1.15 -3.27
CA LEU A 37 -22.69 -0.09 -4.21
C LEU A 37 -24.22 -0.03 -4.40
N MET A 38 -24.93 -1.10 -4.00
CA MET A 38 -26.39 -1.21 -3.93
C MET A 38 -27.05 -0.46 -2.76
N TYR A 39 -26.29 0.06 -1.79
CA TYR A 39 -26.78 0.81 -0.64
C TYR A 39 -26.09 2.18 -0.47
N ASP A 40 -25.15 2.52 -1.36
CA ASP A 40 -24.58 3.87 -1.41
C ASP A 40 -25.66 4.87 -1.84
N ARG A 41 -25.85 5.93 -1.04
CA ARG A 41 -26.87 6.97 -1.24
C ARG A 41 -26.47 7.97 -2.33
N ARG A 42 -25.20 8.00 -2.72
CA ARG A 42 -24.67 8.88 -3.78
C ARG A 42 -24.93 8.33 -5.18
N ILE A 43 -25.25 7.04 -5.28
CA ILE A 43 -25.49 6.35 -6.55
C ILE A 43 -26.99 6.36 -6.85
N VAL A 44 -27.41 7.21 -7.77
CA VAL A 44 -28.79 7.26 -8.27
C VAL A 44 -29.02 6.06 -9.19
N ARG A 45 -29.92 5.17 -8.80
CA ARG A 45 -30.25 3.96 -9.58
C ARG A 45 -31.51 4.25 -10.40
N GLY A 46 -31.35 4.38 -11.71
CA GLY A 46 -32.44 4.69 -12.65
C GLY A 46 -32.00 5.66 -13.75
N SER A 47 -32.86 5.88 -14.74
CA SER A 47 -32.61 6.84 -15.82
C SER A 47 -32.64 8.28 -15.29
N THR A 48 -31.58 9.05 -15.53
CA THR A 48 -31.40 10.44 -15.06
C THR A 48 -32.25 11.48 -15.79
N TYR A 49 -33.07 11.07 -16.76
CA TYR A 49 -33.92 11.94 -17.58
C TYR A 49 -35.38 12.04 -17.10
N ALA A 50 -35.80 11.28 -16.10
CA ALA A 50 -37.18 11.31 -15.61
C ALA A 50 -37.28 12.01 -14.25
N LYS A 51 -38.16 13.02 -14.15
CA LYS A 51 -38.52 13.68 -12.87
C LYS A 51 -38.99 12.62 -11.86
N PRO A 52 -38.52 12.64 -10.59
CA PRO A 52 -38.95 11.66 -9.61
C PRO A 52 -40.46 11.82 -9.32
N PRO A 53 -41.25 10.73 -9.27
CA PRO A 53 -42.62 10.81 -8.80
C PRO A 53 -42.63 11.14 -7.31
N ALA A 54 -43.54 12.02 -6.90
CA ALA A 54 -43.76 12.37 -5.51
C ALA A 54 -44.05 11.10 -4.68
N VAL A 55 -43.36 10.96 -3.55
CA VAL A 55 -43.54 9.86 -2.61
C VAL A 55 -44.95 9.95 -2.03
N VAL A 56 -45.81 9.01 -2.42
CA VAL A 56 -47.08 8.73 -1.72
C VAL A 56 -46.76 7.69 -0.65
N GLU A 57 -46.84 8.10 0.62
CA GLU A 57 -46.81 7.18 1.75
C GLU A 57 -47.98 6.20 1.65
N GLN A 58 -47.66 4.91 1.56
CA GLN A 58 -48.63 3.82 1.64
C GLN A 58 -49.02 3.59 3.10
N ALA A 59 -50.21 4.03 3.49
CA ALA A 59 -50.89 3.54 4.69
C ALA A 59 -51.81 2.35 4.33
N ALA A 60 -51.82 1.37 5.23
CA ALA A 60 -52.45 0.06 5.09
C ALA A 60 -53.99 0.08 4.99
N SER A 61 -54.51 -1.07 4.54
CA SER A 61 -55.91 -1.49 4.30
C SER A 61 -56.93 -1.30 5.45
N PRO A 62 -58.25 -1.37 5.18
CA PRO A 62 -59.28 -0.61 5.88
C PRO A 62 -59.90 -1.33 7.09
N VAL A 63 -60.04 -0.60 8.19
CA VAL A 63 -60.96 -0.93 9.28
C VAL A 63 -62.17 -0.02 9.15
N ARG A 64 -63.38 -0.58 9.05
CA ARG A 64 -64.62 0.18 9.21
C ARG A 64 -64.75 0.59 10.68
N PRO A 65 -64.97 1.89 10.97
CA PRO A 65 -66.03 2.20 11.92
C PRO A 65 -66.86 3.44 11.56
N ARG A 66 -68.18 3.24 11.68
CA ARG A 66 -69.20 4.15 12.23
C ARG A 66 -69.11 5.65 11.89
N LEU A 67 -70.13 6.11 11.17
CA LEU A 67 -70.50 7.52 10.98
C LEU A 67 -70.59 8.28 12.31
N PRO A 68 -69.95 9.46 12.40
CA PRO A 68 -70.40 10.53 13.26
C PRO A 68 -70.87 11.74 12.44
N LYS A 69 -72.14 12.08 12.67
CA LYS A 69 -72.79 13.40 12.67
C LYS A 69 -72.05 14.54 11.94
N LYS A 70 -72.72 15.06 10.90
CA LYS A 70 -72.47 16.39 10.30
C LYS A 70 -72.30 17.45 11.40
N LYS A 71 -71.07 17.94 11.57
CA LYS A 71 -70.85 19.27 12.13
C LYS A 71 -71.00 20.26 10.99
N ALA A 72 -71.80 21.29 11.22
CA ALA A 72 -72.01 22.40 10.32
C ALA A 72 -70.65 23.06 10.00
N GLN A 73 -70.46 23.42 8.74
CA GLN A 73 -69.42 24.33 8.29
C GLN A 73 -69.56 25.63 9.08
N GLU A 74 -68.54 25.97 9.87
CA GLU A 74 -68.24 27.37 10.16
C GLU A 74 -67.91 28.03 8.83
N VAL A 75 -68.85 28.84 8.35
CA VAL A 75 -68.63 29.81 7.28
C VAL A 75 -67.91 30.98 7.92
N ASP A 76 -66.65 31.19 7.53
CA ASP A 76 -65.91 32.41 7.83
C ASP A 76 -66.75 33.62 7.40
N PRO A 77 -66.98 34.63 8.27
CA PRO A 77 -67.72 35.81 7.87
C PRO A 77 -66.86 36.59 6.87
N VAL A 78 -67.32 36.61 5.62
CA VAL A 78 -66.92 37.58 4.61
C VAL A 78 -67.00 38.95 5.26
N HIS A 79 -65.84 39.60 5.45
CA HIS A 79 -65.73 40.98 5.90
C HIS A 79 -66.47 41.86 4.90
N SER A 80 -67.77 42.09 5.14
CA SER A 80 -68.53 43.11 4.45
C SER A 80 -67.98 44.45 4.92
N ASN A 81 -67.50 45.26 3.97
CA ASN A 81 -67.15 46.66 4.17
C ASN A 81 -68.39 47.47 4.61
N ARG A 82 -68.82 47.29 5.86
CA ARG A 82 -69.81 48.15 6.52
C ARG A 82 -69.03 49.17 7.35
N PRO A 83 -69.28 50.49 7.17
CA PRO A 83 -68.64 51.48 8.02
C PRO A 83 -69.06 51.24 9.48
N PRO A 84 -68.15 51.47 10.45
CA PRO A 84 -68.43 51.22 11.86
C PRO A 84 -69.55 52.15 12.37
N THR A 85 -70.45 51.60 13.19
CA THR A 85 -71.49 52.38 13.89
C THR A 85 -70.81 53.44 14.77
N PRO A 86 -71.23 54.71 14.71
CA PRO A 86 -70.60 55.78 15.49
C PRO A 86 -70.68 55.52 17.00
N PRO A 87 -69.71 56.02 17.79
CA PRO A 87 -69.66 55.77 19.23
C PRO A 87 -70.85 56.40 19.99
N PRO A 88 -71.28 55.79 21.11
CA PRO A 88 -72.37 56.30 21.93
C PRO A 88 -72.07 57.70 22.47
N MET A 89 -73.08 58.57 22.47
CA MET A 89 -72.98 59.87 23.14
C MET A 89 -73.06 59.69 24.67
N ASP A 90 -72.29 60.51 25.39
CA ASP A 90 -72.04 60.31 26.82
C ASP A 90 -73.34 60.33 27.64
N GLY A 91 -73.49 59.34 28.52
CA GLY A 91 -74.68 59.13 29.36
C GLY A 91 -75.81 58.27 28.76
N ARG A 92 -75.64 57.63 27.58
CA ARG A 92 -76.62 56.68 27.01
C ARG A 92 -75.97 55.34 26.66
N GLN A 93 -76.56 54.23 27.11
CA GLN A 93 -76.15 52.88 26.73
C GLN A 93 -76.96 52.42 25.51
N HIS A 94 -76.30 51.82 24.52
CA HIS A 94 -76.98 51.17 23.40
C HIS A 94 -77.62 49.86 23.89
N MET A 95 -78.87 49.62 23.48
CA MET A 95 -79.59 48.38 23.73
C MET A 95 -79.98 47.80 22.38
N ASP A 96 -79.70 46.52 22.18
CA ASP A 96 -80.07 45.83 20.95
C ASP A 96 -81.58 45.59 20.95
N ILE A 97 -82.27 46.21 19.99
CA ILE A 97 -83.70 46.04 19.76
C ILE A 97 -83.87 44.92 18.73
N GLN A 98 -84.71 43.93 19.02
CA GLN A 98 -84.99 42.84 18.09
C GLN A 98 -85.76 43.39 16.88
N THR A 99 -85.04 43.63 15.77
CA THR A 99 -85.58 44.12 14.50
C THR A 99 -85.96 43.00 13.54
N ASP A 100 -85.97 41.76 13.99
CA ASP A 100 -86.37 40.62 13.17
C ASP A 100 -87.88 40.68 12.94
N ASN A 101 -88.30 40.66 11.68
CA ASN A 101 -89.72 40.65 11.31
C ASN A 101 -90.40 39.38 11.83
N TYR A 102 -91.21 39.51 12.87
CA TYR A 102 -92.07 38.46 13.39
C TYR A 102 -93.44 38.56 12.71
N LEU A 103 -93.69 37.73 11.69
CA LEU A 103 -94.98 37.65 11.01
C LEU A 103 -95.70 36.37 11.46
N GLU A 104 -96.87 36.52 12.07
CA GLU A 104 -97.80 35.41 12.32
C GLU A 104 -98.80 35.34 11.16
N GLU A 105 -98.89 34.19 10.50
CA GLU A 105 -99.90 33.96 9.46
C GLU A 105 -101.27 33.73 10.11
N LEU A 106 -102.22 34.66 9.93
CA LEU A 106 -103.62 34.44 10.29
C LEU A 106 -104.25 33.44 9.29
N THR A 107 -104.66 32.28 9.78
CA THR A 107 -105.19 31.16 8.98
C THR A 107 -106.70 31.20 8.75
N ASP A 108 -107.39 32.26 9.20
CA ASP A 108 -108.86 32.32 9.13
C ASP A 108 -109.33 32.89 7.79
N LYS A 109 -110.05 32.07 7.02
CA LYS A 109 -110.60 32.46 5.71
C LYS A 109 -111.97 33.10 5.90
N VAL A 110 -112.15 34.30 5.34
CA VAL A 110 -113.43 35.02 5.36
C VAL A 110 -114.50 34.20 4.63
N PRO A 111 -115.72 34.03 5.17
CA PRO A 111 -116.79 33.32 4.49
C PRO A 111 -117.31 34.14 3.30
N GLU A 112 -117.16 33.59 2.09
CA GLU A 112 -117.70 34.15 0.86
C GLU A 112 -119.15 33.67 0.67
N ALA A 113 -120.04 34.58 0.25
CA ALA A 113 -121.44 34.29 -0.01
C ALA A 113 -121.71 34.37 -1.52
N ASP A 114 -122.09 33.26 -2.12
CA ASP A 114 -122.37 33.18 -3.55
C ASP A 114 -123.79 33.66 -3.86
N VAL A 115 -123.90 34.65 -4.76
CA VAL A 115 -125.16 35.13 -5.34
C VAL A 115 -125.15 34.81 -6.83
N GLU A 116 -125.98 33.85 -7.23
CA GLU A 116 -126.08 33.45 -8.64
C GLU A 116 -127.09 34.35 -9.37
N THR A 117 -126.65 34.96 -10.48
CA THR A 117 -127.53 35.63 -11.45
C THR A 117 -127.41 34.92 -12.79
N GLN A 118 -128.54 34.72 -13.47
CA GLN A 118 -128.59 34.04 -14.77
C GLN A 118 -128.00 34.93 -15.86
N THR A 119 -126.72 34.74 -16.18
CA THR A 119 -126.04 35.27 -17.37
C THR A 119 -125.88 34.16 -18.39
N GLU A 120 -126.32 34.41 -19.63
CA GLU A 120 -126.15 33.50 -20.77
C GLU A 120 -124.67 33.11 -20.95
N ALA A 121 -124.43 31.88 -21.40
CA ALA A 121 -123.09 31.35 -21.63
C ALA A 121 -122.33 32.25 -22.62
N PHE A 122 -121.28 32.92 -22.12
CA PHE A 122 -120.35 33.68 -22.94
C PHE A 122 -119.81 32.78 -24.06
N MET A 123 -120.10 33.16 -25.30
CA MET A 123 -119.38 32.68 -26.49
C MET A 123 -117.91 33.07 -26.35
N ASP A 124 -116.98 32.18 -26.76
CA ASP A 124 -115.53 32.40 -26.74
C ASP A 124 -115.18 33.77 -27.33
N GLN A 125 -114.83 34.73 -26.47
CA GLN A 125 -114.25 35.99 -26.93
C GLN A 125 -112.80 35.72 -27.29
N LEU A 126 -112.43 35.97 -28.56
CA LEU A 126 -111.02 35.95 -28.94
C LEU A 126 -110.24 36.94 -28.05
N PRO A 127 -109.01 36.60 -27.61
CA PRO A 127 -108.20 37.51 -26.83
C PRO A 127 -108.01 38.82 -27.61
N VAL A 128 -108.28 39.95 -26.95
CA VAL A 128 -108.15 41.28 -27.55
C VAL A 128 -106.74 41.43 -28.13
N PRO A 129 -106.58 41.83 -29.39
CA PRO A 129 -105.25 42.01 -29.97
C PRO A 129 -104.49 43.07 -29.16
N LEU A 130 -103.31 42.70 -28.68
CA LEU A 130 -102.39 43.63 -28.02
C LEU A 130 -102.03 44.73 -29.02
N PHE A 131 -102.38 45.98 -28.69
CA PHE A 131 -101.98 47.12 -29.49
C PHE A 131 -100.47 47.32 -29.36
N VAL A 132 -99.73 46.93 -30.40
CA VAL A 132 -98.31 47.27 -30.55
C VAL A 132 -98.26 48.56 -31.38
N PRO A 133 -97.86 49.71 -30.80
CA PRO A 133 -97.72 50.94 -31.56
C PRO A 133 -96.76 50.73 -32.73
N GLN A 134 -97.07 51.32 -33.89
CA GLN A 134 -96.13 51.32 -35.00
C GLN A 134 -94.85 52.03 -34.57
N LYS A 135 -93.70 51.35 -34.70
CA LYS A 135 -92.40 51.94 -34.38
C LYS A 135 -92.23 53.22 -35.19
N THR A 136 -92.22 54.35 -34.50
CA THR A 136 -91.99 55.68 -35.08
C THR A 136 -90.66 56.18 -34.57
N GLY A 137 -89.67 56.22 -35.48
CA GLY A 137 -88.27 56.54 -35.19
C GLY A 137 -87.37 55.98 -36.30
N VAL A 138 -86.24 56.62 -36.54
CA VAL A 138 -85.23 56.12 -37.47
C VAL A 138 -84.26 55.25 -36.69
N ASP A 139 -84.09 54.00 -37.11
CA ASP A 139 -83.11 53.10 -36.51
C ASP A 139 -81.71 53.46 -36.97
N ALA A 140 -80.80 53.61 -36.02
CA ALA A 140 -79.37 53.83 -36.26
C ALA A 140 -78.57 52.75 -35.54
N THR A 141 -77.63 52.15 -36.24
CA THR A 141 -76.64 51.23 -35.66
C THR A 141 -75.26 51.87 -35.79
N THR A 142 -74.49 51.83 -34.72
CA THR A 142 -73.09 52.27 -34.72
C THR A 142 -72.23 51.07 -34.40
N GLN A 143 -71.27 50.77 -35.27
CA GLN A 143 -70.33 49.66 -35.13
C GLN A 143 -68.92 50.22 -35.25
N ILE A 144 -68.04 49.79 -34.37
CA ILE A 144 -66.60 50.08 -34.45
C ILE A 144 -65.99 49.00 -35.33
N GLU A 145 -65.32 49.44 -36.40
CA GLU A 145 -64.66 48.56 -37.35
C GLU A 145 -63.24 48.19 -36.89
N LEU A 146 -62.69 47.11 -37.46
CA LEU A 146 -61.34 46.67 -37.13
C LEU A 146 -60.32 47.77 -37.48
N GLY A 147 -59.62 48.28 -36.46
CA GLY A 147 -58.60 49.33 -36.60
C GLY A 147 -59.07 50.75 -36.26
N ASP A 148 -60.35 50.97 -35.97
CA ASP A 148 -60.91 52.30 -35.68
C ASP A 148 -60.46 52.88 -34.31
N LEU A 149 -60.08 52.02 -33.35
CA LEU A 149 -59.58 52.40 -32.03
C LEU A 149 -58.11 52.02 -31.78
N PHE A 150 -57.35 51.73 -32.83
CA PHE A 150 -55.95 51.33 -32.69
C PHE A 150 -55.07 52.54 -32.34
N ASP A 151 -54.41 52.48 -31.18
CA ASP A 151 -53.36 53.42 -30.78
C ASP A 151 -51.99 52.75 -30.89
N PHE A 152 -51.19 53.21 -31.84
CA PHE A 152 -49.87 52.64 -32.10
C PHE A 152 -48.92 52.81 -30.92
N ASP A 153 -48.95 53.97 -30.25
CA ASP A 153 -47.99 54.29 -29.19
C ASP A 153 -48.25 53.42 -27.95
N LEU A 154 -49.52 53.09 -27.68
CA LEU A 154 -49.91 52.17 -26.62
C LEU A 154 -49.54 50.72 -26.95
N GLU A 155 -49.83 50.27 -28.17
CA GLU A 155 -49.68 48.86 -28.54
C GLU A 155 -48.21 48.46 -28.81
N VAL A 156 -47.37 49.40 -29.25
CA VAL A 156 -45.95 49.15 -29.53
C VAL A 156 -45.09 49.11 -28.26
N ALA A 157 -45.53 49.77 -27.18
CA ALA A 157 -44.81 49.85 -25.92
C ALA A 157 -44.38 48.49 -25.34
N PRO A 158 -45.26 47.46 -25.19
CA PRO A 158 -44.85 46.16 -24.67
C PRO A 158 -43.89 45.41 -25.61
N ILE A 159 -43.99 45.62 -26.92
CA ILE A 159 -43.09 44.99 -27.90
C ILE A 159 -41.68 45.57 -27.76
N LEU A 160 -41.58 46.90 -27.67
CA LEU A 160 -40.29 47.58 -27.48
C LEU A 160 -39.66 47.27 -26.12
N GLU A 161 -40.46 47.20 -25.06
CA GLU A 161 -39.97 46.83 -23.73
C GLU A 161 -39.33 45.44 -23.73
N VAL A 162 -39.98 44.45 -24.33
CA VAL A 162 -39.43 43.09 -24.44
C VAL A 162 -38.19 43.06 -25.35
N LEU A 163 -38.21 43.76 -26.47
CA LEU A 163 -37.09 43.76 -27.42
C LEU A 163 -35.85 44.43 -26.81
N VAL A 164 -36.01 45.60 -26.21
CA VAL A 164 -34.91 46.33 -25.56
C VAL A 164 -34.45 45.58 -24.31
N GLY A 165 -35.38 45.10 -23.49
CA GLY A 165 -35.06 44.30 -22.31
C GLY A 165 -34.25 43.05 -22.66
N LYS A 166 -34.67 42.31 -23.69
CA LYS A 166 -33.98 41.09 -24.08
C LYS A 166 -32.64 41.35 -24.74
N THR A 167 -32.53 42.39 -25.56
CA THR A 167 -31.23 42.74 -26.18
C THR A 167 -30.23 43.17 -25.11
N LEU A 168 -30.62 44.00 -24.14
CA LEU A 168 -29.74 44.39 -23.04
C LEU A 168 -29.35 43.20 -22.16
N GLU A 169 -30.29 42.32 -21.81
CA GLU A 169 -30.00 41.11 -21.01
C GLU A 169 -28.96 40.23 -21.71
N VAL A 170 -29.15 39.96 -23.01
CA VAL A 170 -28.22 39.13 -23.79
C VAL A 170 -26.86 39.80 -23.91
N SER A 171 -26.79 41.10 -24.23
CA SER A 171 -25.53 41.82 -24.33
C SER A 171 -24.75 41.86 -23.01
N VAL A 172 -25.43 42.02 -21.87
CA VAL A 172 -24.75 41.99 -20.56
C VAL A 172 -24.20 40.60 -20.26
N MET A 173 -24.96 39.54 -20.58
CA MET A 173 -24.51 38.17 -20.38
C MET A 173 -23.28 37.84 -21.24
N GLU A 174 -23.29 38.24 -22.52
CA GLU A 174 -22.16 38.03 -23.44
C GLU A 174 -20.89 38.73 -22.94
N VAL A 175 -20.97 39.99 -22.50
CA VAL A 175 -19.81 40.73 -21.97
C VAL A 175 -19.26 40.06 -20.71
N LEU A 176 -20.12 39.60 -19.81
CA LEU A 176 -19.68 38.89 -18.60
C LEU A 176 -19.00 37.56 -18.91
N GLU A 177 -19.51 36.81 -19.90
CA GLU A 177 -18.90 35.58 -20.36
C GLU A 177 -17.53 35.86 -21.02
N GLU A 178 -17.41 36.91 -21.82
CA GLU A 178 -16.13 37.32 -22.41
C GLU A 178 -15.08 37.66 -21.35
N ASP A 179 -15.47 38.42 -20.32
CA ASP A 179 -14.58 38.77 -19.21
C ASP A 179 -14.16 37.53 -18.40
N GLU A 180 -15.09 36.61 -18.12
CA GLU A 180 -14.77 35.35 -17.45
C GLU A 180 -13.79 34.50 -18.26
N VAL A 181 -14.02 34.37 -19.57
CA VAL A 181 -13.12 33.61 -20.46
C VAL A 181 -11.74 34.24 -20.51
N GLN A 182 -11.64 35.58 -20.51
CA GLN A 182 -10.35 36.27 -20.45
C GLN A 182 -9.62 35.98 -19.14
N GLU A 183 -10.28 36.08 -17.99
CA GLU A 183 -9.67 35.81 -16.69
C GLU A 183 -9.25 34.33 -16.53
N LEU A 184 -10.03 33.40 -17.08
CA LEU A 184 -9.66 31.99 -17.10
C LEU A 184 -8.40 31.75 -17.94
N ARG A 185 -8.27 32.43 -19.09
CA ARG A 185 -7.09 32.33 -19.95
C ARG A 185 -5.86 32.91 -19.28
N THR A 186 -5.93 34.11 -18.72
CA THR A 186 -4.81 34.73 -18.00
C THR A 186 -4.34 33.85 -16.84
N ARG A 187 -5.28 33.29 -16.08
CA ARG A 187 -4.97 32.36 -14.98
C ARG A 187 -4.32 31.06 -15.47
N GLN A 188 -4.80 30.49 -16.58
CA GLN A 188 -4.19 29.30 -17.18
C GLN A 188 -2.76 29.58 -17.64
N GLU A 189 -2.53 30.69 -18.34
CA GLU A 189 -1.20 31.09 -18.81
C GLU A 189 -0.23 31.27 -17.65
N ILE A 190 -0.63 31.98 -16.58
CA ILE A 190 0.20 32.17 -15.38
C ILE A 190 0.54 30.81 -14.74
N PHE A 191 -0.45 29.91 -14.63
CA PHE A 191 -0.25 28.60 -14.04
C PHE A 191 0.69 27.73 -14.90
N GLU A 192 0.54 27.76 -16.22
CA GLU A 192 1.42 27.02 -17.14
C GLU A 192 2.84 27.56 -17.11
N GLN A 193 3.02 28.89 -17.07
CA GLN A 193 4.33 29.51 -16.92
C GLN A 193 5.00 29.09 -15.60
N ALA A 194 4.28 29.14 -14.49
CA ALA A 194 4.78 28.71 -13.19
C ALA A 194 5.16 27.21 -13.20
N ARG A 195 4.27 26.35 -13.71
CA ARG A 195 4.52 24.91 -13.85
C ARG A 195 5.75 24.62 -14.71
N ASN A 196 5.90 25.31 -15.83
CA ASN A 196 7.03 25.10 -16.74
C ASN A 196 8.35 25.56 -16.10
N ALA A 197 8.33 26.67 -15.34
CA ALA A 197 9.48 27.12 -14.57
C ALA A 197 9.87 26.13 -13.47
N GLU A 198 8.90 25.63 -12.69
CA GLU A 198 9.12 24.60 -11.68
C GLU A 198 9.67 23.31 -12.29
N LEU A 199 9.10 22.86 -13.41
CA LEU A 199 9.57 21.65 -14.10
C LEU A 199 11.01 21.80 -14.58
N ALA A 200 11.37 22.96 -15.15
CA ALA A 200 12.73 23.24 -15.58
C ALA A 200 13.72 23.25 -14.41
N GLU A 201 13.32 23.80 -13.26
CA GLU A 201 14.15 23.79 -12.05
C GLU A 201 14.35 22.38 -11.50
N VAL A 202 13.28 21.57 -11.41
CA VAL A 202 13.35 20.18 -10.97
C VAL A 202 14.27 19.36 -11.88
N GLN A 203 14.14 19.50 -13.20
CA GLN A 203 15.02 18.81 -14.15
C GLN A 203 16.49 19.22 -13.99
N ARG A 204 16.76 20.51 -13.73
CA ARG A 204 18.11 21.00 -13.47
C ARG A 204 18.70 20.35 -12.20
N LEU A 205 17.93 20.31 -11.11
CA LEU A 205 18.36 19.72 -9.84
C LEU A 205 18.53 18.21 -9.95
N GLU A 206 17.63 17.52 -10.65
CA GLU A 206 17.73 16.08 -10.89
C GLU A 206 18.97 15.73 -11.71
N ALA A 207 19.25 16.50 -12.77
CA ALA A 207 20.46 16.30 -13.57
C ALA A 207 21.74 16.52 -12.75
N GLU A 208 21.77 17.53 -11.87
CA GLU A 208 22.91 17.76 -10.97
C GLU A 208 23.06 16.63 -9.95
N ALA A 209 21.96 16.19 -9.32
CA ALA A 209 21.94 15.10 -8.36
C ALA A 209 22.41 13.79 -9.00
N LYS A 210 21.94 13.50 -10.22
CA LYS A 210 22.36 12.34 -11.01
C LYS A 210 23.86 12.37 -11.28
N ARG A 211 24.41 13.50 -11.75
CA ARG A 211 25.87 13.63 -11.98
C ARG A 211 26.67 13.38 -10.70
N LYS A 212 26.25 13.94 -9.56
CA LYS A 212 26.92 13.73 -8.27
C LYS A 212 26.82 12.27 -7.81
N GLN A 213 25.68 11.62 -8.04
CA GLN A 213 25.47 10.22 -7.72
C GLN A 213 26.35 9.32 -8.59
N ASP A 214 26.40 9.56 -9.90
CA ASP A 214 27.24 8.82 -10.84
C ASP A 214 28.73 8.97 -10.53
N GLU A 215 29.18 10.16 -10.13
CA GLU A 215 30.56 10.34 -9.66
C GLU A 215 30.82 9.60 -8.35
N LYS A 216 29.89 9.69 -7.40
CA LYS A 216 30.00 8.99 -6.10
C LYS A 216 30.05 7.47 -6.28
N THR A 217 29.23 6.90 -7.17
CA THR A 217 29.25 5.46 -7.45
C THR A 217 30.57 5.06 -8.09
N ARG A 218 31.06 5.82 -9.07
CA ARG A 218 32.38 5.57 -9.69
C ARG A 218 33.52 5.58 -8.65
N ARG A 219 33.55 6.58 -7.76
CA ARG A 219 34.55 6.66 -6.68
C ARG A 219 34.46 5.48 -5.72
N LEU A 220 33.25 5.03 -5.41
CA LEU A 220 33.01 3.89 -4.52
C LEU A 220 33.49 2.59 -5.17
N GLU A 221 33.28 2.42 -6.46
CA GLU A 221 33.78 1.28 -7.24
C GLU A 221 35.31 1.27 -7.33
N GLU A 222 35.94 2.42 -7.62
CA GLU A 222 37.40 2.59 -7.61
C GLU A 222 37.99 2.21 -6.23
N GLU A 223 37.39 2.71 -5.15
CA GLU A 223 37.85 2.44 -3.78
C GLU A 223 37.67 0.97 -3.40
N LYS A 224 36.53 0.35 -3.75
CA LYS A 224 36.32 -1.09 -3.55
C LYS A 224 37.37 -1.92 -4.27
N ALA A 225 37.67 -1.59 -5.53
CA ALA A 225 38.69 -2.29 -6.30
C ALA A 225 40.08 -2.13 -5.68
N ARG A 226 40.41 -0.92 -5.18
CA ARG A 226 41.66 -0.65 -4.45
C ARG A 226 41.78 -1.50 -3.20
N VAL A 227 40.72 -1.58 -2.39
CA VAL A 227 40.71 -2.37 -1.14
C VAL A 227 40.90 -3.86 -1.42
N VAL A 228 40.23 -4.40 -2.44
CA VAL A 228 40.40 -5.81 -2.84
C VAL A 228 41.84 -6.07 -3.30
N ALA A 229 42.39 -5.23 -4.19
CA ALA A 229 43.76 -5.36 -4.65
C ALA A 229 44.79 -5.23 -3.52
N GLN A 230 44.54 -4.36 -2.54
CA GLN A 230 45.37 -4.21 -1.36
C GLN A 230 45.32 -5.46 -0.47
N ALA A 231 44.14 -6.05 -0.26
CA ALA A 231 43.99 -7.28 0.51
C ALA A 231 44.77 -8.44 -0.15
N ASP A 232 44.63 -8.62 -1.47
CA ASP A 232 45.36 -9.63 -2.24
C ASP A 232 46.89 -9.43 -2.14
N LEU A 233 47.34 -8.17 -2.21
CA LEU A 233 48.75 -7.84 -2.06
C LEU A 233 49.26 -8.15 -0.65
N GLN A 234 48.48 -7.78 0.37
CA GLN A 234 48.83 -8.04 1.78
C GLN A 234 48.94 -9.54 2.04
N GLU A 235 48.01 -10.35 1.52
CA GLU A 235 48.06 -11.81 1.63
C GLU A 235 49.33 -12.38 0.96
N LYS A 236 49.64 -11.95 -0.27
CA LYS A 236 50.85 -12.38 -0.98
C LYS A 236 52.13 -11.99 -0.25
N LEU A 237 52.19 -10.78 0.31
CA LEU A 237 53.33 -10.32 1.10
C LEU A 237 53.46 -11.11 2.41
N ALA A 238 52.35 -11.36 3.10
CA ALA A 238 52.32 -12.18 4.31
C ALA A 238 52.85 -13.60 4.00
N ALA A 239 52.32 -14.27 2.98
CA ALA A 239 52.75 -15.59 2.55
C ALA A 239 54.25 -15.63 2.16
N ARG A 240 54.71 -14.64 1.39
CA ARG A 240 56.14 -14.51 1.03
C ARG A 240 57.01 -14.33 2.27
N SER A 241 56.59 -13.46 3.19
CA SER A 241 57.34 -13.20 4.42
C SER A 241 57.40 -14.45 5.29
N PHE A 242 56.29 -15.18 5.43
CA PHE A 242 56.21 -16.43 6.17
C PHE A 242 57.13 -17.49 5.57
N ALA A 243 57.06 -17.70 4.25
CA ALA A 243 57.92 -18.65 3.55
C ALA A 243 59.41 -18.31 3.73
N LYS A 244 59.79 -17.03 3.68
CA LYS A 244 61.18 -16.60 3.89
C LYS A 244 61.67 -16.93 5.30
N HIS A 245 60.89 -16.62 6.33
CA HIS A 245 61.27 -16.94 7.71
C HIS A 245 61.30 -18.45 7.94
N TYR A 246 60.28 -19.18 7.46
CA TYR A 246 60.21 -20.64 7.58
C TYR A 246 61.41 -21.33 6.91
N LEU A 247 61.78 -20.94 5.68
CA LEU A 247 62.91 -21.53 4.97
C LEU A 247 64.27 -21.21 5.62
N ALA A 248 64.42 -20.03 6.21
CA ALA A 248 65.64 -19.66 6.92
C ALA A 248 65.88 -20.58 8.13
N ASP A 249 64.83 -20.86 8.90
CA ASP A 249 64.90 -21.72 10.08
C ASP A 249 64.94 -23.21 9.71
N LEU A 250 64.29 -23.60 8.62
CA LEU A 250 64.23 -24.99 8.15
C LEU A 250 65.62 -25.56 7.85
N HIS A 251 66.49 -24.78 7.21
CA HIS A 251 67.85 -25.22 6.90
C HIS A 251 68.58 -25.62 8.19
N THR A 252 68.67 -24.72 9.17
CA THR A 252 69.35 -24.98 10.43
C THR A 252 68.70 -26.13 11.21
N SER A 253 67.36 -26.18 11.25
CA SER A 253 66.61 -27.24 11.93
C SER A 253 66.86 -28.62 11.31
N VAL A 254 66.75 -28.75 9.98
CA VAL A 254 66.98 -30.02 9.26
C VAL A 254 68.44 -30.47 9.41
N PHE A 255 69.41 -29.57 9.25
CA PHE A 255 70.82 -29.91 9.43
C PHE A 255 71.11 -30.34 10.87
N SER A 256 70.60 -29.62 11.87
CA SER A 256 70.78 -30.02 13.28
C SER A 256 70.13 -31.38 13.58
N SER A 257 68.95 -31.65 13.01
CA SER A 257 68.28 -32.94 13.12
C SER A 257 69.11 -34.05 12.46
N LEU A 258 69.61 -33.85 11.24
CA LEU A 258 70.44 -34.84 10.54
C LEU A 258 71.77 -35.12 11.24
N VAL A 259 72.38 -34.10 11.85
CA VAL A 259 73.59 -34.25 12.67
C VAL A 259 73.25 -35.05 13.93
N THR A 260 72.14 -34.73 14.60
CA THR A 260 71.70 -35.42 15.83
C THR A 260 71.32 -36.88 15.56
N THR A 261 70.73 -37.18 14.40
CA THR A 261 70.43 -38.56 13.97
C THR A 261 71.65 -39.32 13.43
N GLY A 262 72.84 -38.70 13.43
CA GLY A 262 74.10 -39.34 13.07
C GLY A 262 74.23 -39.68 11.58
N HIS A 263 73.48 -39.00 10.70
CA HIS A 263 73.59 -39.21 9.26
C HIS A 263 74.85 -38.56 8.66
N PHE A 264 75.37 -37.49 9.29
CA PHE A 264 76.67 -36.93 8.95
C PHE A 264 77.75 -37.56 9.83
N GLN A 265 78.38 -38.61 9.31
CA GLN A 265 79.56 -39.24 9.92
C GLN A 265 80.83 -38.56 9.41
N ASP A 266 81.84 -38.45 10.28
CA ASP A 266 83.17 -38.00 9.84
C ASP A 266 83.75 -39.06 8.88
N PRO A 267 84.09 -38.70 7.63
CA PRO A 267 84.68 -39.65 6.68
C PRO A 267 85.95 -40.31 7.24
N MET A 268 86.71 -39.61 8.08
CA MET A 268 87.91 -40.16 8.69
C MET A 268 87.58 -41.20 9.77
N GLU A 269 86.55 -40.96 10.59
CA GLU A 269 86.08 -41.93 11.59
C GLU A 269 85.53 -43.19 10.90
N LYS A 270 84.78 -43.00 9.80
CA LYS A 270 84.25 -44.09 8.99
C LYS A 270 85.37 -44.91 8.34
N ASP A 271 86.35 -44.25 7.72
CA ASP A 271 87.50 -44.93 7.10
C ASP A 271 88.35 -45.67 8.15
N VAL A 272 88.51 -45.11 9.34
CA VAL A 272 89.19 -45.78 10.45
C VAL A 272 88.40 -47.01 10.90
N SER A 273 87.09 -46.88 11.09
CA SER A 273 86.23 -47.99 11.54
C SER A 273 86.08 -49.10 10.49
N GLU A 274 85.90 -48.75 9.22
CA GLU A 274 85.60 -49.70 8.14
C GLU A 274 86.85 -50.27 7.46
N ALA A 275 87.94 -49.51 7.34
CA ALA A 275 89.15 -49.96 6.65
C ALA A 275 90.31 -50.23 7.62
N PHE A 276 90.63 -49.30 8.52
CA PHE A 276 91.81 -49.42 9.38
C PHE A 276 91.64 -50.43 10.51
N MET A 277 90.50 -50.44 11.22
CA MET A 277 90.26 -51.35 12.34
C MET A 277 90.27 -52.82 11.90
N PRO A 278 89.60 -53.22 10.79
CA PRO A 278 89.73 -54.57 10.27
C PRO A 278 91.16 -54.92 9.84
N TYR A 279 91.87 -53.97 9.19
CA TYR A 279 93.27 -54.17 8.81
C TYR A 279 94.18 -54.39 10.03
N LEU A 280 94.03 -53.59 11.09
CA LEU A 280 94.83 -53.70 12.32
C LEU A 280 94.53 -55.01 13.05
N ILE A 281 93.25 -55.38 13.18
CA ILE A 281 92.83 -56.65 13.79
C ILE A 281 93.39 -57.82 12.98
N GLN A 282 93.30 -57.77 11.64
CA GLN A 282 93.87 -58.81 10.79
C GLN A 282 95.38 -58.93 10.96
N ARG A 283 96.12 -57.81 11.01
CA ARG A 283 97.57 -57.82 11.28
C ARG A 283 97.91 -58.36 12.67
N ALA A 284 97.12 -58.01 13.68
CA ALA A 284 97.28 -58.54 15.04
C ALA A 284 97.05 -60.05 15.08
N CYS A 285 95.99 -60.56 14.42
CA CYS A 285 95.74 -62.00 14.30
C CYS A 285 96.91 -62.72 13.62
N VAL A 286 97.43 -62.20 12.50
CA VAL A 286 98.60 -62.79 11.81
C VAL A 286 99.83 -62.84 12.73
N ASN A 287 100.09 -61.78 13.50
CA ASN A 287 101.22 -61.78 14.44
C ASN A 287 101.03 -62.79 15.58
N VAL A 288 99.82 -62.93 16.11
CA VAL A 288 99.51 -63.92 17.14
C VAL A 288 99.63 -65.35 16.57
N GLU A 289 99.16 -65.59 15.35
CA GLU A 289 99.33 -66.86 14.64
C GLU A 289 100.82 -67.17 14.41
N GLN A 290 101.64 -66.18 14.03
CA GLN A 290 103.09 -66.35 13.89
C GLN A 290 103.76 -66.69 15.22
N ILE A 291 103.37 -66.03 16.32
CA ILE A 291 103.88 -66.34 17.66
C ILE A 291 103.46 -67.76 18.07
N ALA A 292 102.18 -68.12 17.88
CA ALA A 292 101.68 -69.46 18.18
C ALA A 292 102.40 -70.54 17.35
N PHE A 293 102.63 -70.28 16.05
CA PHE A 293 103.39 -71.17 15.18
C PHE A 293 104.85 -71.29 15.62
N SER A 294 105.52 -70.18 15.95
CA SER A 294 106.90 -70.19 16.45
C SER A 294 107.04 -70.96 17.76
N ARG A 295 106.05 -70.84 18.66
CA ARG A 295 105.99 -71.60 19.90
C ARG A 295 105.78 -73.09 19.63
N ALA A 296 104.85 -73.47 18.76
CA ALA A 296 104.64 -74.87 18.37
C ALA A 296 105.89 -75.48 17.73
N LEU A 297 106.62 -74.71 16.92
CA LEU A 297 107.88 -75.15 16.30
C LEU A 297 109.01 -75.30 17.34
N ALA A 298 109.09 -74.40 18.32
CA ALA A 298 110.02 -74.51 19.44
C ALA A 298 109.70 -75.73 20.33
N GLU A 299 108.42 -75.98 20.62
CA GLU A 299 107.96 -77.18 21.33
C GLU A 299 108.34 -78.46 20.56
N ALA A 300 108.12 -78.52 19.24
CA ALA A 300 108.55 -79.63 18.40
C ALA A 300 110.08 -79.83 18.37
N LEU A 301 110.86 -78.74 18.33
CA LEU A 301 112.33 -78.80 18.42
C LEU A 301 112.81 -79.33 19.77
N VAL A 302 112.16 -78.92 20.86
CA VAL A 302 112.45 -79.41 22.21
C VAL A 302 112.10 -80.90 22.31
N ASP A 303 110.95 -81.33 21.79
CA ASP A 303 110.57 -82.75 21.75
C ASP A 303 111.57 -83.59 20.92
N GLU A 304 112.03 -83.09 19.77
CA GLU A 304 113.05 -83.78 18.97
C GLU A 304 114.42 -83.83 19.68
N ALA A 305 114.80 -82.75 20.40
CA ALA A 305 116.01 -82.74 21.22
C ALA A 305 115.92 -83.75 22.37
N ILE A 306 114.77 -83.83 23.05
CA ILE A 306 114.50 -84.83 24.10
C ILE A 306 114.60 -86.25 23.51
N HIS A 307 113.97 -86.51 22.36
CA HIS A 307 114.04 -87.80 21.68
C HIS A 307 115.48 -88.18 21.29
N LYS A 308 116.29 -87.24 20.79
CA LYS A 308 117.72 -87.46 20.49
C LYS A 308 118.55 -87.75 21.74
N THR A 309 118.30 -87.08 22.87
CA THR A 309 118.97 -87.40 24.14
C THR A 309 118.55 -88.75 24.73
N THR A 310 117.29 -89.18 24.53
CA THR A 310 116.85 -90.51 24.96
C THR A 310 117.41 -91.64 24.09
N SER A 311 117.70 -91.39 22.81
CA SER A 311 118.31 -92.37 21.91
C SER A 311 119.84 -92.39 21.97
N SER A 312 120.49 -91.35 22.52
CA SER A 312 121.95 -91.30 22.73
C SER A 312 122.40 -91.67 24.16
N PHE A 313 121.51 -92.20 25.00
CA PHE A 313 121.85 -92.57 26.38
C PHE A 313 122.40 -94.01 26.44
N ASP A 314 123.71 -94.15 26.26
CA ASP A 314 124.48 -95.37 26.50
C ASP A 314 124.91 -95.45 27.98
N PRO A 315 124.71 -96.58 28.69
CA PRO A 315 125.09 -96.69 30.11
C PRO A 315 126.62 -96.80 30.25
N VAL A 316 127.25 -95.78 30.85
CA VAL A 316 128.69 -95.81 31.14
C VAL A 316 129.00 -96.82 32.25
N ARG A 317 129.70 -97.88 31.86
CA ARG A 317 130.40 -98.88 32.69
C ARG A 317 131.27 -98.21 33.78
N VAL A 318 131.05 -98.56 35.04
CA VAL A 318 132.03 -98.38 36.12
C VAL A 318 132.90 -99.64 36.22
N VAL A 319 134.20 -99.48 35.96
CA VAL A 319 135.23 -100.52 36.00
C VAL A 319 135.83 -100.61 37.42
N VAL A 320 135.96 -101.83 37.93
CA VAL A 320 136.63 -102.21 39.19
C VAL A 320 138.12 -102.48 38.94
N SER A 321 139.02 -102.08 39.88
CA SER A 321 140.23 -102.79 40.40
C SER A 321 141.38 -101.81 40.82
N PRO A 322 142.39 -102.21 41.64
CA PRO A 322 142.39 -102.70 43.04
C PRO A 322 143.54 -101.97 43.88
N PRO A 323 144.26 -102.51 44.92
CA PRO A 323 144.51 -101.79 46.21
C PRO A 323 145.99 -101.48 46.63
N ASN A 324 146.13 -100.62 47.68
CA ASN A 324 147.25 -100.42 48.66
C ASN A 324 148.62 -99.85 48.18
N PRO A 325 149.53 -99.30 49.03
CA PRO A 325 149.66 -99.42 50.50
C PRO A 325 149.99 -98.12 51.32
N THR A 326 150.02 -98.33 52.65
CA THR A 326 150.46 -97.57 53.84
C THR A 326 151.64 -96.56 53.76
N SER A 327 151.59 -95.44 54.51
CA SER A 327 152.33 -95.24 55.79
C SER A 327 152.23 -93.81 56.37
N SER A 328 152.05 -93.75 57.71
CA SER A 328 152.57 -92.78 58.70
C SER A 328 152.72 -91.28 58.39
N VAL A 329 151.99 -90.44 59.15
CA VAL A 329 152.49 -89.68 60.33
C VAL A 329 151.36 -89.59 61.34
#